data_AF-A0A4Y4KJE9-F1
#
_entry.id   AF-A0A4Y4KJE9-F1
#
_cell.length_a   1.000
_cell.length_b   1.000
_cell.length_c   1.000
_cell.angle_alpha   90.00
_cell.angle_beta   90.00
_cell.angle_gamma   90.00
#
_symmetry.space_group_name_H-M   'P 1'
#
loop_
_entity.id
_entity.type
_entity.pdbx_description
1 polymer ?
#
loop_
_entity_poly.entity_id
_entity_poly.type
_entity_poly.pdbx_seq_one_letter_code
_entity_poly.pdbx_strand_id
1 'polypeptide(L)' 'MLPQDWGSALGYEAAALWGARVAGLNHSTVRWGHFMAEEAPDVIAKSLRDLPAR' A
#
# COMPACT_ATOMS: atom_id res chain seq x y z
N MET A 1 -0.54 0.58 -4.17
CA MET A 1 0.49 0.84 -3.13
C MET A 1 -0.09 0.46 -1.78
N LEU A 2 0.69 -0.25 -0.98
CA LEU A 2 0.34 -0.72 0.37
C LEU A 2 1.46 -0.37 1.36
N PRO A 3 1.68 0.92 1.71
CA PRO A 3 2.66 1.26 2.73
C PRO A 3 2.14 0.93 4.14
N GLN A 4 3.05 0.72 5.07
CA GLN A 4 2.71 0.82 6.49
C GLN A 4 2.13 2.21 6.80
N ASP A 5 1.22 2.28 7.79
CA ASP A 5 0.52 3.50 8.19
C ASP A 5 1.41 4.54 8.90
N TRP A 6 2.40 5.03 8.18
CA TRP A 6 3.24 6.15 8.59
C TRP A 6 2.48 7.49 8.60
N GLY A 7 1.29 7.56 7.99
CA GLY A 7 0.41 8.72 8.10
C GLY A 7 0.00 8.94 9.56
N SER A 8 -0.55 7.90 10.19
CA SER A 8 -0.92 7.96 11.61
C SER A 8 0.27 8.09 12.56
N ALA A 9 1.41 7.47 12.22
CA ALA A 9 2.58 7.47 13.12
C ALA A 9 3.46 8.73 13.01
N LEU A 10 3.60 9.30 11.81
CA LEU A 10 4.60 10.34 11.49
C LEU A 10 4.05 11.50 10.65
N GLY A 11 2.77 11.49 10.26
CA GLY A 11 2.20 12.49 9.34
C GLY A 11 2.73 12.35 7.91
N TYR A 12 3.14 11.15 7.49
CA TYR A 12 3.69 10.91 6.16
C TYR A 12 2.62 10.67 5.09
N GLU A 13 2.56 11.56 4.10
CA GLU A 13 1.57 11.55 3.01
C GLU A 13 2.04 10.76 1.77
N ALA A 14 2.13 9.44 1.90
CA ALA A 14 2.55 8.55 0.81
C ALA A 14 1.68 8.71 -0.46
N ALA A 15 0.36 8.78 -0.32
CA ALA A 15 -0.56 8.90 -1.44
C ALA A 15 -0.29 10.15 -2.29
N ALA A 16 0.01 11.29 -1.66
CA ALA A 16 0.30 12.54 -2.37
C ALA A 16 1.62 12.45 -3.16
N LEU A 17 2.66 11.86 -2.56
CA LEU A 17 3.97 11.72 -3.19
C LEU A 17 3.92 10.84 -4.44
N TRP A 18 3.27 9.66 -4.33
CA TRP A 18 3.19 8.72 -5.44
C TRP A 18 2.12 9.10 -6.46
N GLY A 19 1.00 9.68 -6.01
CA GLY A 19 -0.10 10.13 -6.87
C GLY A 19 0.31 11.24 -7.84
N ALA A 20 1.31 12.05 -7.48
CA ALA A 20 1.87 13.07 -8.37
C ALA A 20 2.60 12.47 -9.59
N ARG A 21 2.95 11.18 -9.58
CA ARG A 21 3.77 10.53 -10.61
C ARG A 21 3.03 9.45 -11.41
N VAL A 22 1.95 8.88 -10.88
CA VAL A 22 1.23 7.80 -11.55
C VAL A 22 -0.29 8.04 -11.52
N ALA A 23 -0.90 8.00 -12.70
CA ALA A 23 -2.35 8.06 -12.83
C ALA A 23 -2.98 6.73 -12.40
N GLY A 24 -4.12 6.79 -11.71
CA GLY A 24 -4.84 5.58 -11.25
C GLY A 24 -4.19 4.87 -10.07
N LEU A 25 -3.45 5.59 -9.21
CA LEU A 25 -2.86 5.02 -8.01
C LEU A 25 -3.94 4.47 -7.06
N ASN A 26 -4.02 3.15 -6.94
CA ASN A 26 -4.75 2.51 -5.86
C ASN A 26 -3.88 2.52 -4.59
N HIS A 27 -4.32 3.22 -3.53
CA HIS A 27 -3.58 3.39 -2.29
C HIS A 27 -4.41 2.93 -1.08
N SER A 28 -3.82 2.08 -0.24
CA SER A 28 -4.37 1.67 1.06
C SER A 28 -3.21 1.45 2.03
N THR A 29 -3.41 1.62 3.34
CA THR A 29 -2.35 1.43 4.34
C THR A 29 -2.51 0.11 5.08
N VAL A 30 -1.40 -0.42 5.60
CA VAL A 30 -1.35 -1.60 6.47
C VAL A 30 -0.72 -1.27 7.82
N ARG A 31 -0.98 -2.11 8.83
CA ARG A 31 -0.33 -1.97 10.14
C ARG A 31 0.99 -2.74 10.25
N TRP A 32 1.22 -3.68 9.34
CA TRP A 32 2.42 -4.52 9.28
C TRP A 32 3.59 -3.79 8.65
N GLY A 33 4.80 -4.23 9.00
CA GLY A 33 6.03 -3.60 8.56
C GLY A 33 6.46 -4.04 7.16
N HIS A 34 7.77 -3.97 6.93
CA HIS A 34 8.39 -4.28 5.65
C HIS A 34 8.11 -5.72 5.17
N PHE A 35 8.03 -6.68 6.08
CA PHE A 35 7.78 -8.09 5.81
C PHE A 35 6.29 -8.43 5.70
N MET A 36 5.53 -7.57 5.03
CA MET A 36 4.07 -7.69 4.94
C MET A 36 3.61 -8.98 4.25
N ALA A 37 4.42 -9.53 3.34
CA ALA A 37 4.11 -10.78 2.64
C ALA A 37 4.28 -11.99 3.56
N GLU A 38 5.20 -11.93 4.51
CA GLU A 38 5.41 -12.95 5.53
C GLU A 38 4.40 -12.82 6.68
N GLU A 39 4.06 -11.59 7.09
CA GLU A 39 3.12 -11.35 8.18
C GLU A 39 1.65 -11.57 7.79
N ALA A 40 1.27 -11.27 6.54
CA ALA A 40 -0.10 -11.39 6.07
C ALA A 40 -0.18 -11.93 4.61
N PRO A 41 0.33 -13.13 4.34
CA PRO A 41 0.47 -13.67 2.99
C PRO A 41 -0.85 -13.69 2.20
N ASP A 42 -1.96 -14.06 2.84
CA ASP A 42 -3.27 -14.14 2.17
C ASP A 42 -3.80 -12.77 1.75
N VAL A 43 -3.62 -11.76 2.62
CA VAL A 43 -4.05 -10.38 2.36
C VAL A 43 -3.23 -9.77 1.23
N ILE A 44 -1.91 -9.99 1.23
CA ILE A 44 -1.03 -9.51 0.17
C ILE A 44 -1.34 -10.22 -1.15
N ALA A 45 -1.47 -11.55 -1.14
CA ALA A 45 -1.82 -12.31 -2.34
C ALA A 45 -3.16 -11.88 -2.93
N LYS A 46 -4.18 -11.61 -2.09
CA LYS A 46 -5.46 -11.07 -2.54
C LYS A 46 -5.32 -9.67 -3.13
N SER A 47 -4.62 -8.78 -2.44
CA SER A 47 -4.43 -7.40 -2.90
C SER A 47 -3.72 -7.34 -4.25
N LEU A 48 -2.77 -8.25 -4.50
CA LEU A 48 -2.10 -8.39 -5.80
C LEU A 48 -3.05 -8.89 -6.89
N ARG A 49 -3.93 -9.86 -6.59
CA ARG A 49 -4.92 -10.38 -7.56
C ARG A 49 -6.03 -9.38 -7.87
N ASP A 50 -6.37 -8.51 -6.92
CA ASP A 50 -7.39 -7.47 -7.09
C ASP A 50 -6.87 -6.25 -7.89
N LEU A 51 -5.58 -6.24 -8.28
CA LEU A 51 -5.05 -5.21 -9.16
C LEU A 51 -5.63 -5.36 -10.58
N PRO A 52 -6.17 -4.28 -11.18
CA PRO A 52 -6.66 -4.36 -12.54
C PRO A 52 -5.52 -4.66 -13.51
N ALA A 53 -5.75 -5.62 -14.41
CA ALA A 53 -4.92 -5.78 -15.61
C ALA A 53 -5.15 -4.55 -16.49
N ARG A 54 -4.07 -3.86 -16.85
CA ARG A 54 -4.13 -2.62 -17.62
C ARG A 54 -3.90 -2.88 -19.10
#